data_AF-E2PUK1-F1
#
_entry.id   AF-E2PUK1-F1
#
_cell.length_a   1.000
_cell.length_b   1.000
_cell.length_c   1.000
_cell.angle_alpha   90.00
_cell.angle_beta   90.00
_cell.angle_gamma   90.00
#
_symmetry.space_group_name_H-M   'P 1'
#
loop_
_entity.id
_entity.type
_entity.pdbx_description
1 polymer ?
#
loop_
_entity_poly.entity_id
_entity_poly.type
_entity_poly.pdbx_seq_one_letter_code
_entity_poly.pdbx_strand_id
1 'polypeptide(L)'
;MTLTDEEGEEVAEQQAAVTDLLLHRVEARVGKRAFVQGVLPVLPPGRTVRIVIGPKDSYDPELRLVLELPVLRGDETVPPQEILGVLRAVGRGTRIYPSDRVGDVLGMTLIQVDMEKETPVPASLKDEALGILRGVTHLGPHEGYYWYGARLRGFLFREEDVLRLYFDGEEVPGVVAADVRPSGATTAVVAALPSLIAGGAEETVDENDPHCDRLVDLTRW
;
A
#
# COMPACT_ATOMS: atom_id res chain seq x y z
N MET A 1 29.57 -2.97 5.45
CA MET A 1 28.94 -2.82 6.77
C MET A 1 27.91 -3.91 6.88
N THR A 2 27.99 -4.77 7.89
CA THR A 2 27.03 -5.85 8.12
C THR A 2 25.85 -5.24 8.88
N LEU A 3 24.62 -5.53 8.45
CA LEU A 3 23.41 -5.15 9.21
C LEU A 3 23.42 -5.90 10.55
N THR A 4 22.86 -5.30 11.59
CA THR A 4 22.45 -6.07 12.77
C THR A 4 21.29 -7.01 12.40
N ASP A 5 21.01 -8.01 13.23
CA ASP A 5 19.87 -8.91 13.00
C ASP A 5 18.54 -8.13 12.97
N GLU A 6 18.38 -7.16 13.87
CA GLU A 6 17.20 -6.26 13.93
C GLU A 6 17.08 -5.39 12.67
N GLU A 7 18.18 -4.75 12.22
CA GLU A 7 18.16 -3.97 10.97
C GLU A 7 17.89 -4.86 9.75
N GLY A 8 18.35 -6.11 9.77
CA GLY A 8 18.09 -7.09 8.72
C GLY A 8 16.61 -7.48 8.66
N GLU A 9 15.98 -7.68 9.82
CA GLU A 9 14.55 -7.94 9.96
C GLU A 9 13.72 -6.74 9.50
N GLU A 10 14.04 -5.53 9.93
CA GLU A 10 13.37 -4.29 9.50
C GLU A 10 13.43 -4.12 7.97
N VAL A 11 14.59 -4.36 7.34
CA VAL A 11 14.71 -4.32 5.87
C VAL A 11 13.80 -5.37 5.21
N ALA A 12 13.73 -6.59 5.76
CA ALA A 12 12.89 -7.65 5.23
C ALA A 12 11.39 -7.31 5.35
N GLU A 13 10.98 -6.75 6.49
CA GLU A 13 9.62 -6.25 6.71
C GLU A 13 9.26 -5.14 5.72
N GLN A 14 10.17 -4.19 5.47
CA GLN A 14 9.94 -3.14 4.49
C GLN A 14 9.84 -3.68 3.05
N GLN A 15 10.70 -4.64 2.68
CA GLN A 15 10.59 -5.33 1.38
C GLN A 15 9.26 -6.06 1.24
N ALA A 16 8.77 -6.70 2.31
CA ALA A 16 7.48 -7.36 2.34
C ALA A 16 6.32 -6.36 2.21
N ALA A 17 6.37 -5.23 2.93
CA ALA A 17 5.36 -4.19 2.87
C ALA A 17 5.24 -3.54 1.47
N VAL A 18 6.38 -3.32 0.79
CA VAL A 18 6.41 -2.86 -0.61
C VAL A 18 5.85 -3.92 -1.54
N THR A 19 6.23 -5.18 -1.34
CA THR A 19 5.73 -6.30 -2.16
C THR A 19 4.21 -6.39 -2.05
N ASP A 20 3.66 -6.38 -0.84
CA ASP A 20 2.22 -6.48 -0.62
C ASP A 20 1.46 -5.31 -1.26
N LEU A 21 1.96 -4.08 -1.14
CA LEU A 21 1.38 -2.93 -1.83
C LEU A 21 1.33 -3.13 -3.36
N LEU A 22 2.42 -3.62 -3.95
CA LEU A 22 2.55 -3.75 -5.40
C LEU A 22 1.85 -4.97 -5.98
N LEU A 23 1.58 -6.01 -5.18
CA LEU A 23 0.76 -7.16 -5.59
C LEU A 23 -0.63 -6.70 -6.04
N HIS A 24 -1.22 -5.75 -5.34
CA HIS A 24 -2.52 -5.17 -5.73
C HIS A 24 -2.44 -4.27 -6.98
N ARG A 25 -1.26 -4.07 -7.56
CA ARG A 25 -0.99 -3.13 -8.66
C ARG A 25 -0.39 -3.77 -9.90
N VAL A 26 -0.26 -5.10 -9.96
CA VAL A 26 0.25 -5.81 -11.13
C VAL A 26 -0.57 -5.51 -12.41
N GLU A 27 -1.87 -5.30 -12.26
CA GLU A 27 -2.77 -4.93 -13.36
C GLU A 27 -2.89 -3.41 -13.58
N ALA A 28 -2.35 -2.59 -12.68
CA ALA A 28 -2.44 -1.15 -12.74
C ALA A 28 -1.20 -0.55 -13.41
N ARG A 29 -1.43 0.49 -14.24
CA ARG A 29 -0.30 1.27 -14.77
C ARG A 29 0.37 2.03 -13.64
N VAL A 30 1.68 1.87 -13.55
CA VAL A 30 2.51 2.65 -12.64
C VAL A 30 3.12 3.85 -13.36
N GLY A 31 3.23 3.84 -14.70
CA GLY A 31 3.62 5.00 -15.50
C GLY A 31 2.66 5.29 -16.64
N LYS A 32 3.10 6.04 -17.65
CA LYS A 32 2.31 6.25 -18.87
C LYS A 32 2.01 4.93 -19.59
N ARG A 33 2.98 4.00 -19.61
CA ARG A 33 2.91 2.73 -20.37
C ARG A 33 3.49 1.51 -19.64
N ALA A 34 3.92 1.68 -18.38
CA ALA A 34 4.58 0.62 -17.62
C ALA A 34 3.67 0.04 -16.53
N PHE A 35 3.79 -1.27 -16.34
CA PHE A 35 3.13 -2.08 -15.33
C PHE A 35 4.18 -2.72 -14.44
N VAL A 36 3.84 -3.02 -13.19
CA VAL A 36 4.68 -3.86 -12.34
C VAL A 36 4.68 -5.26 -12.92
N GLN A 37 5.87 -5.84 -13.06
CA GLN A 37 6.10 -7.19 -13.59
C GLN A 37 6.72 -8.11 -12.53
N GLY A 38 7.17 -7.55 -11.40
CA GLY A 38 7.70 -8.29 -10.28
C GLY A 38 8.34 -7.37 -9.24
N VAL A 39 8.52 -7.92 -8.04
CA VAL A 39 9.32 -7.32 -6.96
C VAL A 39 10.36 -8.37 -6.58
N LEU A 40 11.63 -7.97 -6.58
CA LEU A 40 12.76 -8.84 -6.27
C LEU A 40 13.39 -8.37 -4.95
N PRO A 41 13.60 -9.27 -3.98
CA PRO A 41 14.30 -8.93 -2.77
C PRO A 41 15.77 -8.66 -3.08
N VAL A 42 16.38 -7.75 -2.32
CA VAL A 42 17.84 -7.61 -2.28
C VAL A 42 18.31 -8.22 -0.97
N LEU A 43 19.20 -9.21 -1.07
CA LEU A 43 19.70 -9.93 0.11
C LEU A 43 20.56 -8.98 0.99
N PRO A 44 20.58 -9.20 2.32
CA PRO A 44 21.49 -8.49 3.22
C PRO A 44 22.95 -8.53 2.72
N PRO A 45 23.71 -7.44 2.88
CA PRO A 45 23.38 -6.21 3.62
C PRO A 45 22.64 -5.15 2.78
N GLY A 46 22.04 -5.51 1.63
CA GLY A 46 21.33 -4.56 0.79
C GLY A 46 20.08 -3.99 1.47
N ARG A 47 20.01 -2.65 1.59
CA ARG A 47 18.88 -1.89 2.17
C ARG A 47 17.91 -1.39 1.09
N THR A 48 17.71 -2.16 0.03
CA THR A 48 16.95 -1.75 -1.16
C THR A 48 15.93 -2.79 -1.56
N VAL A 49 14.98 -2.38 -2.41
CA VAL A 49 14.05 -3.27 -3.10
C VAL A 49 14.19 -3.05 -4.60
N ARG A 50 14.07 -4.13 -5.38
CA ARG A 50 14.12 -4.09 -6.84
C ARG A 50 12.72 -4.29 -7.40
N ILE A 51 12.27 -3.34 -8.22
CA ILE A 51 10.92 -3.35 -8.77
C ILE A 51 11.05 -3.43 -10.28
N VAL A 52 10.51 -4.51 -10.84
CA VAL A 52 10.54 -4.77 -12.27
C VAL A 52 9.32 -4.10 -12.90
N ILE A 53 9.56 -3.24 -13.88
CA ILE A 53 8.51 -2.61 -14.67
C ILE A 53 8.68 -2.90 -16.16
N GLY A 54 7.57 -2.95 -16.88
CA GLY A 54 7.59 -3.22 -18.32
C GLY A 54 6.19 -3.16 -18.95
N PRO A 55 6.07 -3.55 -20.22
CA PRO A 55 4.78 -3.75 -20.87
C PRO A 55 3.98 -4.86 -20.18
N LYS A 56 2.65 -4.72 -20.13
CA LYS A 56 1.74 -5.60 -19.38
C LYS A 56 1.93 -7.10 -19.66
N ASP A 57 2.09 -7.44 -20.94
CA ASP A 57 2.10 -8.81 -21.43
C ASP A 57 3.45 -9.20 -22.04
N SER A 58 4.54 -8.55 -21.60
CA SER A 58 5.90 -8.85 -22.07
C SER A 58 6.71 -9.56 -21.01
N TYR A 59 7.26 -10.71 -21.39
CA TYR A 59 8.21 -11.49 -20.59
C TYR A 59 9.67 -11.34 -21.04
N ASP A 60 9.90 -10.54 -22.08
CA ASP A 60 11.23 -10.25 -22.60
C ASP A 60 12.04 -9.41 -21.60
N PRO A 61 13.18 -9.91 -21.09
CA PRO A 61 14.04 -9.15 -20.18
C PRO A 61 14.54 -7.82 -20.76
N GLU A 62 14.77 -7.73 -22.08
CA GLU A 62 15.27 -6.51 -22.72
C GLU A 62 14.21 -5.39 -22.75
N LEU A 63 12.93 -5.75 -22.67
CA LEU A 63 11.80 -4.82 -22.59
C LEU A 63 11.43 -4.45 -21.15
N ARG A 64 12.17 -4.97 -20.16
CA ARG A 64 11.94 -4.76 -18.74
C ARG A 64 13.03 -3.91 -18.14
N LEU A 65 12.63 -3.10 -17.18
CA LEU A 65 13.52 -2.25 -16.41
C LEU A 65 13.39 -2.60 -14.94
N VAL A 66 14.51 -2.74 -14.25
CA VAL A 66 14.55 -2.94 -12.81
C VAL A 66 14.94 -1.63 -12.14
N LEU A 67 14.08 -1.11 -11.29
CA LEU A 67 14.35 0.04 -10.46
C LEU A 67 14.76 -0.44 -9.07
N GLU A 68 15.97 -0.12 -8.65
CA GLU A 68 16.45 -0.38 -7.28
C GLU A 68 16.25 0.90 -6.45
N LEU A 69 15.41 0.80 -5.42
CA LEU A 69 15.09 1.92 -4.52
C LEU A 69 15.47 1.56 -3.08
N PRO A 70 15.97 2.51 -2.29
CA PRO A 70 16.18 2.29 -0.86
C PRO A 70 14.84 2.06 -0.15
N VAL A 71 14.85 1.13 0.81
CA VAL A 71 13.73 0.92 1.75
C VAL A 71 13.96 1.61 3.09
N LEU A 72 15.19 2.09 3.32
CA LEU A 72 15.58 2.91 4.48
C LEU A 72 16.22 4.22 4.00
N ARG A 73 15.93 5.33 4.68
CA ARG A 73 16.58 6.63 4.54
C ARG A 73 17.34 6.90 5.84
N GLY A 74 18.64 6.60 5.83
CA GLY A 74 19.41 6.52 7.08
C GLY A 74 18.88 5.36 7.93
N ASP A 75 18.30 5.69 9.08
CA ASP A 75 17.69 4.74 10.02
C ASP A 75 16.14 4.82 9.99
N GLU A 76 15.55 5.62 9.11
CA GLU A 76 14.10 5.73 8.97
C GLU A 76 13.58 4.85 7.83
N THR A 77 12.42 4.21 8.03
CA THR A 77 11.75 3.44 6.98
C THR A 77 11.16 4.35 5.92
N VAL A 78 11.32 3.96 4.65
CA VAL A 78 10.69 4.65 3.54
C VAL A 78 9.26 4.10 3.38
N PRO A 79 8.21 4.94 3.49
CA PRO A 79 6.84 4.45 3.34
C PRO A 79 6.62 3.80 1.97
N PRO A 80 5.98 2.61 1.90
CA PRO A 80 5.71 1.94 0.61
C PRO A 80 4.98 2.82 -0.41
N GLN A 81 4.13 3.74 0.07
CA GLN A 81 3.41 4.69 -0.79
C GLN A 81 4.34 5.73 -1.43
N GLU A 82 5.41 6.12 -0.75
CA GLU A 82 6.43 6.99 -1.31
C GLU A 82 7.15 6.28 -2.47
N ILE A 83 7.51 5.01 -2.29
CA ILE A 83 8.11 4.17 -3.34
C ILE A 83 7.20 4.09 -4.56
N LEU A 84 5.90 3.83 -4.37
CA LEU A 84 4.92 3.84 -5.46
C LEU A 84 4.84 5.21 -6.15
N GLY A 85 4.89 6.30 -5.39
CA GLY A 85 4.94 7.65 -5.90
C GLY A 85 6.18 7.90 -6.77
N VAL A 86 7.35 7.39 -6.36
CA VAL A 86 8.58 7.47 -7.15
C VAL A 86 8.49 6.63 -8.41
N LEU A 87 7.97 5.40 -8.36
CA LEU A 87 7.78 4.58 -9.57
C LEU A 87 6.92 5.31 -10.61
N ARG A 88 5.89 6.01 -10.15
CA ARG A 88 5.04 6.87 -11.00
C ARG A 88 5.78 8.06 -11.55
N ALA A 89 6.63 8.70 -10.76
CA ALA A 89 7.46 9.82 -11.19
C ALA A 89 8.45 9.38 -12.27
N VAL A 90 9.07 8.22 -12.12
CA VAL A 90 10.00 7.62 -13.09
C VAL A 90 9.24 7.24 -14.38
N GLY A 91 8.06 6.64 -14.26
CA GLY A 91 7.25 6.19 -15.40
C GLY A 91 6.56 7.29 -16.23
N ARG A 92 6.73 8.59 -15.89
CA ARG A 92 6.10 9.72 -16.60
C ARG A 92 6.84 10.20 -17.86
N GLY A 93 8.10 9.82 -18.05
CA GLY A 93 8.90 10.26 -19.20
C GLY A 93 10.23 9.54 -19.33
N THR A 94 10.95 9.84 -20.41
CA THR A 94 12.31 9.35 -20.63
C THR A 94 13.25 10.07 -19.67
N ARG A 95 14.06 9.29 -18.95
CA ARG A 95 15.09 9.82 -18.06
C ARG A 95 16.46 9.32 -18.48
N ILE A 96 17.47 10.16 -18.27
CA ILE A 96 18.86 9.82 -18.49
C ILE A 96 19.47 9.58 -17.12
N TYR A 97 19.99 8.38 -16.91
CA TYR A 97 20.67 8.00 -15.68
C TYR A 97 22.18 7.99 -15.93
N PRO A 98 22.99 8.43 -14.96
CA PRO A 98 24.43 8.36 -15.08
C PRO A 98 24.87 6.89 -15.07
N SER A 99 25.94 6.56 -15.79
CA SER A 99 26.35 5.17 -16.06
C SER A 99 26.73 4.39 -14.81
N ASP A 100 27.17 5.08 -13.75
CA ASP A 100 27.47 4.51 -12.44
C ASP A 100 26.23 4.00 -11.68
N ARG A 101 25.03 4.40 -12.13
CA ARG A 101 23.73 3.97 -11.60
C ARG A 101 23.04 2.93 -12.47
N VAL A 102 23.67 2.53 -13.57
CA VAL A 102 23.14 1.54 -14.52
C VAL A 102 23.90 0.24 -14.35
N GLY A 103 23.16 -0.86 -14.19
CA GLY A 103 23.70 -2.21 -14.09
C GLY A 103 22.85 -3.21 -14.83
N ASP A 104 23.07 -4.49 -14.52
CA ASP A 104 22.29 -5.61 -15.02
C ASP A 104 21.82 -6.49 -13.86
N VAL A 105 20.61 -7.02 -13.97
CA VAL A 105 20.13 -8.10 -13.13
C VAL A 105 19.22 -9.02 -13.93
N LEU A 106 19.57 -10.32 -13.99
CA LEU A 106 18.81 -11.32 -14.74
C LEU A 106 18.61 -10.94 -16.22
N GLY A 107 19.58 -10.26 -16.85
CA GLY A 107 19.49 -9.79 -18.24
C GLY A 107 18.56 -8.60 -18.43
N MET A 108 18.09 -7.98 -17.35
CA MET A 108 17.31 -6.74 -17.38
C MET A 108 18.19 -5.56 -16.98
N THR A 109 17.98 -4.42 -17.62
CA THR A 109 18.66 -3.17 -17.23
C THR A 109 18.24 -2.78 -15.82
N LEU A 110 19.22 -2.67 -14.91
CA LEU A 110 19.05 -2.22 -13.54
C LEU A 110 19.36 -0.73 -13.47
N ILE A 111 18.51 0.04 -12.80
CA ILE A 111 18.72 1.46 -12.51
C ILE A 111 18.58 1.67 -11.01
N GLN A 112 19.65 2.16 -10.39
CA GLN A 112 19.63 2.61 -9.00
C GLN A 112 19.02 4.01 -8.93
N VAL A 113 17.87 4.12 -8.29
CA VAL A 113 17.11 5.37 -8.19
C VAL A 113 17.59 6.17 -6.98
N ASP A 114 17.96 7.41 -7.23
CA ASP A 114 18.27 8.39 -6.19
C ASP A 114 16.99 9.11 -5.76
N MET A 115 16.36 8.62 -4.68
CA MET A 115 15.08 9.14 -4.21
C MET A 115 15.11 10.63 -3.82
N GLU A 116 16.28 11.19 -3.48
CA GLU A 116 16.40 12.62 -3.15
C GLU A 116 16.21 13.53 -4.38
N LYS A 117 16.45 12.98 -5.58
CA LYS A 117 16.25 13.70 -6.85
C LYS A 117 14.87 13.46 -7.44
N GLU A 118 14.06 12.64 -6.79
CA GLU A 118 12.72 12.32 -7.23
C GLU A 118 11.70 13.19 -6.49
N THR A 119 10.68 13.64 -7.22
CA THR A 119 9.47 14.19 -6.61
C THR A 119 8.39 13.11 -6.71
N PRO A 120 8.11 12.37 -5.62
CA PRO A 120 7.10 11.32 -5.64
C PRO A 120 5.75 11.87 -6.11
N VAL A 121 5.07 11.12 -6.97
CA VAL A 121 3.68 11.44 -7.32
C VAL A 121 2.81 11.18 -6.10
N PRO A 122 2.04 12.16 -5.61
CA PRO A 122 1.15 11.96 -4.47
C PRO A 122 0.19 10.79 -4.68
N ALA A 123 -0.17 10.14 -3.58
CA ALA A 123 -1.23 9.14 -3.57
C ALA A 123 -2.55 9.76 -4.06
N SER A 124 -3.26 9.03 -4.91
CA SER A 124 -4.65 9.33 -5.25
C SER A 124 -5.57 8.83 -4.14
N LEU A 125 -6.81 9.33 -4.09
CA LEU A 125 -7.81 8.84 -3.12
C LEU A 125 -8.06 7.33 -3.21
N LYS A 126 -7.89 6.74 -4.40
CA LYS A 126 -7.97 5.27 -4.58
C LYS A 126 -6.76 4.54 -4.00
N ASP A 127 -5.59 5.19 -3.93
CA ASP A 127 -4.42 4.63 -3.25
C ASP A 127 -4.62 4.63 -1.74
N GLU A 128 -5.12 5.74 -1.21
CA GLU A 128 -5.42 5.87 0.22
C GLU A 128 -6.53 4.88 0.64
N ALA A 129 -7.60 4.79 -0.15
CA ALA A 129 -8.67 3.81 0.06
C ALA A 129 -8.14 2.36 0.04
N LEU A 130 -7.21 2.03 -0.87
CA LEU A 130 -6.57 0.71 -0.86
C LEU A 130 -5.72 0.51 0.40
N GLY A 131 -5.07 1.56 0.91
CA GLY A 131 -4.37 1.54 2.19
C GLY A 131 -5.30 1.18 3.35
N ILE A 132 -6.47 1.82 3.44
CA ILE A 132 -7.52 1.49 4.41
C ILE A 132 -7.95 0.03 4.27
N LEU A 133 -8.32 -0.39 3.05
CA LEU A 133 -8.81 -1.74 2.77
C LEU A 133 -7.77 -2.80 3.14
N ARG A 134 -6.49 -2.59 2.78
CA ARG A 134 -5.41 -3.48 3.18
C ARG A 134 -5.24 -3.50 4.69
N GLY A 135 -5.24 -2.34 5.34
CA GLY A 135 -5.15 -2.25 6.79
C GLY A 135 -6.21 -3.12 7.46
N VAL A 136 -7.48 -2.90 7.16
CA VAL A 136 -8.58 -3.63 7.80
C VAL A 136 -8.64 -5.13 7.44
N THR A 137 -8.05 -5.56 6.32
CA THR A 137 -7.99 -6.99 5.97
C THR A 137 -6.74 -7.71 6.49
N HIS A 138 -5.65 -6.98 6.73
CA HIS A 138 -4.35 -7.52 7.17
C HIS A 138 -4.09 -7.33 8.66
N LEU A 139 -5.00 -6.69 9.40
CA LEU A 139 -5.06 -6.75 10.87
C LEU A 139 -5.43 -8.17 11.30
N GLY A 140 -4.53 -9.12 11.03
CA GLY A 140 -4.53 -10.45 11.60
C GLY A 140 -4.12 -10.42 13.08
N PRO A 141 -4.18 -11.57 13.78
CA PRO A 141 -4.07 -11.65 15.23
C PRO A 141 -2.63 -11.49 15.76
N HIS A 142 -1.79 -10.68 15.12
CA HIS A 142 -0.42 -10.45 15.59
C HIS A 142 -0.35 -9.16 16.41
N GLU A 143 0.17 -9.34 17.62
CA GLU A 143 0.45 -8.33 18.65
C GLU A 143 -0.77 -7.66 19.31
N GLY A 144 -1.56 -8.42 20.06
CA GLY A 144 -2.37 -7.89 21.17
C GLY A 144 -3.53 -6.95 20.80
N TYR A 145 -3.62 -6.51 19.54
CA TYR A 145 -4.76 -5.87 18.94
C TYR A 145 -5.67 -6.96 18.41
N TYR A 146 -6.56 -7.42 19.28
CA TYR A 146 -7.69 -8.25 18.88
C TYR A 146 -8.55 -7.42 17.92
N TRP A 147 -8.36 -7.60 16.63
CA TRP A 147 -9.44 -7.37 15.67
C TRP A 147 -10.51 -8.41 16.04
N TYR A 148 -11.40 -8.06 16.98
CA TYR A 148 -12.36 -8.95 17.64
C TYR A 148 -13.34 -9.57 16.64
N GLY A 149 -12.92 -10.60 15.90
CA GLY A 149 -13.78 -11.39 15.01
C GLY A 149 -14.50 -10.62 13.90
N ALA A 150 -14.25 -9.32 13.75
CA ALA A 150 -14.87 -8.52 12.72
C ALA A 150 -14.32 -8.94 11.36
N ARG A 151 -15.11 -8.87 10.30
CA ARG A 151 -14.67 -9.21 8.94
C ARG A 151 -15.19 -8.15 8.02
N LEU A 152 -14.31 -7.64 7.16
CA LEU A 152 -14.74 -6.79 6.06
C LEU A 152 -15.53 -7.64 5.06
N ARG A 153 -16.85 -7.41 4.98
CA ARG A 153 -17.79 -8.10 4.09
C ARG A 153 -17.88 -7.45 2.72
N GLY A 154 -17.57 -6.16 2.63
CA GLY A 154 -17.60 -5.40 1.39
C GLY A 154 -17.17 -3.96 1.58
N PHE A 155 -17.11 -3.22 0.48
CA PHE A 155 -16.86 -1.79 0.49
C PHE A 155 -17.53 -1.10 -0.72
N LEU A 156 -17.78 0.20 -0.61
CA LEU A 156 -18.36 1.00 -1.68
C LEU A 156 -17.79 2.43 -1.65
N PHE A 157 -17.27 2.89 -2.78
CA PHE A 157 -17.00 4.32 -2.98
C PHE A 157 -18.33 5.05 -3.18
N ARG A 158 -18.76 5.84 -2.19
CA ARG A 158 -20.04 6.57 -2.21
C ARG A 158 -19.89 7.90 -2.93
N GLU A 159 -18.82 8.63 -2.62
CA GLU A 159 -18.48 9.93 -3.18
C GLU A 159 -16.97 10.00 -3.47
N GLU A 160 -16.47 11.15 -3.92
CA GLU A 160 -15.05 11.33 -4.27
C GLU A 160 -14.10 10.93 -3.12
N ASP A 161 -14.46 11.28 -1.88
CA ASP A 161 -13.67 11.05 -0.67
C ASP A 161 -14.49 10.38 0.45
N VAL A 162 -15.48 9.56 0.09
CA VAL A 162 -16.27 8.78 1.06
C VAL A 162 -16.25 7.31 0.66
N LEU A 163 -15.61 6.51 1.52
CA LEU A 163 -15.55 5.06 1.41
C LEU A 163 -16.43 4.44 2.49
N ARG A 164 -17.46 3.70 2.08
CA ARG A 164 -18.27 2.87 2.96
C ARG A 164 -17.62 1.50 3.10
N LEU A 165 -17.42 1.05 4.33
CA LEU A 165 -16.90 -0.27 4.68
C LEU A 165 -18.01 -1.06 5.39
N TYR A 166 -18.21 -2.32 5.05
CA TYR A 166 -19.23 -3.16 5.67
C TYR A 166 -18.57 -4.24 6.52
N PHE A 167 -18.91 -4.30 7.80
CA PHE A 167 -18.33 -5.24 8.76
C PHE A 167 -19.42 -6.12 9.38
N ASP A 168 -19.12 -7.41 9.56
CA ASP A 168 -19.85 -8.31 10.47
C ASP A 168 -18.86 -8.87 11.50
N GLY A 169 -19.32 -9.46 12.59
CA GLY A 169 -18.41 -10.02 13.60
C GLY A 169 -19.14 -10.69 14.74
N GLU A 170 -18.41 -11.43 15.57
CA GLU A 170 -18.99 -12.08 16.77
C GLU A 170 -19.53 -11.04 17.76
N GLU A 171 -18.81 -9.93 17.92
CA GLU A 171 -19.19 -8.82 18.80
C GLU A 171 -19.98 -7.71 18.07
N VAL A 172 -20.29 -7.91 16.78
CA VAL A 172 -20.99 -6.93 15.95
C VAL A 172 -22.35 -7.52 15.54
N PRO A 173 -23.45 -7.14 16.20
CA PRO A 173 -24.79 -7.58 15.81
C PRO A 173 -25.13 -7.13 14.38
N GLY A 174 -25.33 -8.09 13.48
CA GLY A 174 -25.67 -7.83 12.08
C GLY A 174 -24.50 -7.31 11.25
N VAL A 175 -24.80 -6.50 10.24
CA VAL A 175 -23.80 -5.81 9.41
C VAL A 175 -23.78 -4.33 9.78
N VAL A 176 -22.61 -3.83 10.19
CA VAL A 176 -22.36 -2.41 10.45
C VAL A 176 -21.60 -1.80 9.27
N ALA A 177 -22.15 -0.75 8.69
CA ALA A 177 -21.45 0.10 7.74
C ALA A 177 -20.65 1.19 8.48
N ALA A 178 -19.47 1.54 7.98
CA ALA A 178 -18.67 2.65 8.44
C ALA A 178 -18.27 3.53 7.24
N ASP A 179 -18.65 4.80 7.27
CA ASP A 179 -18.22 5.78 6.26
C ASP A 179 -16.94 6.46 6.72
N VAL A 180 -15.86 6.34 5.94
CA VAL A 180 -14.54 6.91 6.24
C VAL A 180 -14.06 7.81 5.10
N ARG A 181 -13.15 8.75 5.39
CA ARG A 181 -12.47 9.58 4.39
C ARG A 181 -11.10 9.01 4.04
N PRO A 182 -10.86 8.53 2.80
CA PRO A 182 -9.52 8.18 2.34
C PRO A 182 -8.48 9.28 2.50
N SER A 183 -8.84 10.56 2.31
CA SER A 183 -7.92 11.68 2.49
C SER A 183 -7.59 12.02 3.96
N GLY A 184 -8.30 11.42 4.92
CA GLY A 184 -8.22 11.73 6.35
C GLY A 184 -7.07 11.03 7.06
N ALA A 185 -7.18 10.93 8.39
CA ALA A 185 -6.21 10.24 9.24
C ALA A 185 -6.33 8.70 9.11
N THR A 186 -6.04 8.15 7.92
CA THR A 186 -6.21 6.75 7.55
C THR A 186 -5.67 5.76 8.60
N THR A 187 -4.48 5.98 9.13
CA THR A 187 -3.89 5.11 10.17
C THR A 187 -4.69 5.13 11.47
N ALA A 188 -5.14 6.32 11.91
CA ALA A 188 -5.93 6.47 13.13
C ALA A 188 -7.31 5.83 12.97
N VAL A 189 -7.94 6.02 11.81
CA VAL A 189 -9.22 5.38 11.47
C VAL A 189 -9.07 3.86 11.47
N VAL A 190 -8.08 3.31 10.77
CA VAL A 190 -7.82 1.86 10.73
C VAL A 190 -7.60 1.28 12.12
N ALA A 191 -6.86 1.98 12.98
CA ALA A 191 -6.61 1.54 14.36
C ALA A 191 -7.85 1.62 15.27
N ALA A 192 -8.71 2.63 15.08
CA ALA A 192 -9.88 2.85 15.93
C ALA A 192 -11.14 2.10 15.45
N LEU A 193 -11.18 1.71 14.18
CA LEU A 193 -12.32 1.04 13.54
C LEU A 193 -12.90 -0.11 14.39
N PRO A 194 -12.12 -1.04 14.96
CA PRO A 194 -12.65 -2.14 15.79
C PRO A 194 -13.50 -1.64 16.96
N SER A 195 -12.98 -0.68 17.71
CA SER A 195 -13.66 -0.14 18.88
C SER A 195 -14.90 0.65 18.48
N LEU A 196 -14.85 1.36 17.34
CA LEU A 196 -15.95 2.18 16.86
C LEU A 196 -17.12 1.33 16.35
N ILE A 197 -16.85 0.21 15.66
CA ILE A 197 -17.89 -0.70 15.15
C ILE A 197 -18.48 -1.61 16.24
N ALA A 198 -17.76 -1.85 17.35
CA ALA A 198 -18.23 -2.64 18.49
C ALA A 198 -19.10 -1.82 19.49
N GLY A 199 -19.60 -0.66 19.08
CA GLY A 199 -20.46 0.21 19.90
C GLY A 199 -19.75 1.43 20.51
N GLY A 200 -18.54 1.76 20.05
CA GLY A 200 -17.78 2.95 20.50
C GLY A 200 -18.17 4.26 19.81
N ALA A 201 -19.04 4.23 18.80
CA ALA A 201 -19.49 5.39 18.05
C ALA A 201 -21.03 5.55 18.09
N GLU A 202 -21.52 6.77 17.77
CA GLU A 202 -22.96 6.97 17.57
C GLU A 202 -23.41 6.24 16.30
N GLU A 203 -24.31 5.27 16.47
CA GLU A 203 -24.85 4.45 15.40
C GLU A 203 -26.19 5.01 14.92
N THR A 204 -26.39 5.00 13.61
CA THR A 204 -27.66 5.37 12.97
C THR A 204 -28.18 4.23 12.12
N VAL A 205 -29.46 4.27 11.74
CA VAL A 205 -30.04 3.35 10.75
C VAL A 205 -30.07 4.09 9.42
N ASP A 206 -29.44 3.53 8.38
CA ASP A 206 -29.56 4.02 7.01
C ASP A 206 -30.68 3.25 6.30
N GLU A 207 -31.90 3.79 6.30
CA GLU A 207 -33.08 3.16 5.68
C GLU A 207 -32.92 2.93 4.16
N ASN A 208 -31.92 3.56 3.54
CA ASN A 208 -31.68 3.46 2.11
C ASN A 208 -30.57 2.47 1.73
N ASP A 209 -29.85 1.91 2.70
CA ASP A 209 -28.79 0.93 2.45
C ASP A 209 -29.26 -0.48 2.85
N PRO A 210 -29.63 -1.34 1.87
CA PRO A 210 -30.10 -2.69 2.16
C PRO A 210 -28.98 -3.65 2.60
N HIS A 211 -27.73 -3.18 2.68
CA HIS A 211 -26.56 -4.00 2.99
C HIS A 211 -26.04 -3.84 4.43
N CYS A 212 -26.63 -2.93 5.23
CA CYS A 212 -26.27 -2.76 6.63
C CYS A 212 -27.51 -2.61 7.52
N ASP A 213 -27.40 -3.11 8.75
CA ASP A 213 -28.40 -2.88 9.79
C ASP A 213 -28.18 -1.52 10.48
N ARG A 214 -26.93 -1.08 10.51
CA ARG A 214 -26.47 0.13 11.22
C ARG A 214 -25.36 0.82 10.46
N LEU A 215 -25.25 2.13 10.61
CA LEU A 215 -24.25 2.99 9.98
C LEU A 215 -23.54 3.83 11.04
N VAL A 216 -22.22 3.87 10.94
CA VAL A 216 -21.33 4.75 11.70
C VAL A 216 -20.70 5.75 10.73
N ASP A 217 -20.88 7.05 10.97
CA ASP A 217 -20.22 8.12 10.21
C ASP A 217 -18.90 8.50 10.87
N LEU A 218 -17.79 8.07 10.26
CA LEU A 218 -16.42 8.40 10.67
C LEU A 218 -15.77 9.42 9.73
N THR A 219 -16.55 10.12 8.91
CA THR A 219 -16.01 11.09 7.95
C THR A 219 -15.47 12.37 8.60
N ARG A 220 -15.70 12.55 9.91
CA ARG A 220 -15.24 13.71 10.71
C ARG A 220 -14.12 13.39 11.69
N TRP A 221 -13.65 12.15 11.70
CA TRP A 221 -12.57 11.67 12.56
C TRP A 221 -11.19 12.12 12.07
#